data_AF-A0A2J8W9E6-F1
#
_entry.id   AF-A0A2J8W9E6-F1
#
_cell.length_a   1.000
_cell.length_b   1.000
_cell.length_c   1.000
_cell.angle_alpha   90.00
_cell.angle_beta   90.00
_cell.angle_gamma   90.00
#
_symmetry.space_group_name_H-M   'P 1'
#
loop_
_entity.id
_entity.type
_entity.pdbx_description
1 polymer ?
#
loop_
_entity_poly.entity_id
_entity_poly.type
_entity_poly.pdbx_seq_one_letter_code
_entity_poly.pdbx_strand_id
1 'polypeptide(L)' 'MPESEEIAQLLSGSYIHYFHCLRILDLLKGTEASTKNIFGRYSSQRMKDWQEIIALYEKDNTYL' A
#
# COMPACT_ATOMS: atom_id res chain seq x y z
N MET A 1 -6.79 7.60 -7.97
CA MET A 1 -7.03 6.74 -6.79
C MET A 1 -8.28 7.26 -6.08
N PRO A 2 -9.22 6.41 -5.60
CA PRO A 2 -9.22 4.94 -5.69
C PRO A 2 -10.27 4.36 -6.67
N GLU A 3 -9.92 3.21 -7.29
CA GLU A 3 -10.83 2.30 -8.01
C GLU A 3 -11.40 1.19 -7.10
N SER A 4 -10.95 1.10 -5.85
CA SER A 4 -11.42 0.14 -4.84
C SER A 4 -12.06 0.87 -3.67
N GLU A 5 -13.32 0.56 -3.41
CA GLU A 5 -14.13 1.14 -2.32
C GLU A 5 -13.53 0.84 -0.93
N GLU A 6 -12.90 -0.31 -0.77
CA GLU A 6 -12.23 -0.70 0.48
C GLU A 6 -11.02 0.19 0.77
N ILE A 7 -10.24 0.57 -0.26
CA ILE A 7 -9.12 1.51 -0.07
C ILE A 7 -9.66 2.89 0.31
N ALA A 8 -10.78 3.33 -0.27
CA ALA A 8 -11.41 4.60 0.12
C ALA A 8 -11.85 4.60 1.60
N GLN A 9 -12.43 3.49 2.07
CA GLN A 9 -12.85 3.34 3.46
C GLN A 9 -11.65 3.37 4.42
N LEU A 10 -10.57 2.63 4.12
CA LEU A 10 -9.35 2.63 4.94
C LEU A 10 -8.68 4.01 5.04
N LEU A 11 -8.81 4.84 4.00
CA LEU A 11 -8.29 6.21 3.97
C LEU A 11 -9.23 7.24 4.61
N SER A 12 -10.52 6.92 4.80
CA SER A 12 -11.51 7.84 5.37
C SER A 12 -11.42 7.97 6.90
N GLY A 13 -10.68 7.07 7.56
CA GLY A 13 -10.45 7.10 9.01
C GLY A 13 -9.50 8.23 9.44
N SER A 14 -9.57 8.62 10.72
CA SER A 14 -8.76 9.70 11.29
C SER A 14 -7.27 9.36 11.44
N TYR A 15 -6.92 8.06 11.47
CA TYR A 15 -5.56 7.57 11.60
C TYR A 15 -5.32 6.36 10.70
N ILE A 16 -4.24 6.41 9.93
CA ILE A 16 -3.72 5.26 9.20
C ILE A 16 -2.70 4.58 10.11
N HIS A 17 -2.91 3.30 10.39
CA HIS A 17 -2.00 2.48 11.17
C HIS A 17 -1.24 1.53 10.25
N TYR A 18 -0.15 0.96 10.76
CA TYR A 18 0.66 -0.02 10.03
C TYR A 18 -0.17 -1.12 9.35
N PHE A 19 -1.17 -1.66 10.04
CA PHE A 19 -2.06 -2.69 9.48
C PHE A 19 -2.95 -2.18 8.33
N HIS A 20 -3.33 -0.91 8.33
CA HIS A 20 -4.03 -0.30 7.20
C HIS A 20 -3.10 -0.21 5.99
N CYS A 21 -1.82 0.17 6.19
CA CYS A 21 -0.83 0.21 5.13
C CYS A 21 -0.60 -1.16 4.49
N LEU A 22 -0.48 -2.21 5.31
CA LEU A 22 -0.35 -3.59 4.83
C LEU A 22 -1.58 -4.02 4.02
N ARG A 23 -2.79 -3.72 4.50
CA ARG A 23 -4.03 -4.07 3.80
C ARG A 23 -4.14 -3.33 2.46
N ILE A 24 -3.78 -2.06 2.41
CA ILE A 24 -3.78 -1.29 1.17
C ILE A 24 -2.76 -1.88 0.19
N LEU A 25 -1.55 -2.21 0.63
CA LEU A 25 -0.55 -2.86 -0.22
C LEU A 25 -1.05 -4.19 -0.79
N ASP A 26 -1.75 -5.00 0.00
CA ASP A 26 -2.33 -6.27 -0.44
C ASP A 26 -3.42 -6.07 -1.51
N LEU A 27 -4.33 -5.12 -1.29
CA LEU A 27 -5.37 -4.76 -2.26
C LEU A 27 -4.77 -4.25 -3.58
N LEU A 28 -3.70 -3.45 -3.50
CA LEU A 28 -2.98 -2.98 -4.69
C LEU A 28 -2.36 -4.11 -5.49
N LYS A 29 -1.77 -5.11 -4.82
CA LYS A 29 -1.21 -6.28 -5.52
C LYS A 29 -2.27 -7.07 -6.28
N GLY A 30 -3.49 -7.17 -5.72
CA GLY A 30 -4.62 -7.84 -6.36
C GLY A 30 -5.16 -7.09 -7.58
N THR A 31 -5.21 -5.75 -7.52
CA THR A 31 -5.71 -4.92 -8.63
C THR A 31 -4.66 -4.64 -9.71
N GLU A 32 -3.38 -4.54 -9.32
CA GLU A 32 -2.27 -4.16 -10.20
C GLU A 32 -1.48 -5.37 -10.74
N ALA A 33 -2.03 -6.59 -10.65
CA ALA A 33 -1.40 -7.82 -11.14
C ALA A 33 -0.98 -7.76 -12.62
N SER A 34 -1.57 -6.85 -13.41
CA SER A 34 -1.24 -6.57 -14.81
C SER A 34 -0.11 -5.56 -15.04
N THR A 35 0.45 -4.93 -14.00
CA THR A 35 1.52 -3.91 -14.12
C THR A 35 2.91 -4.37 -13.67
N LYS A 36 3.07 -5.67 -13.36
CA LYS A 36 4.41 -6.23 -13.17
C LYS A 36 5.16 -6.12 -14.49
N ASN A 37 6.30 -5.43 -14.47
CA ASN A 37 7.18 -5.43 -15.64
C ASN A 37 7.81 -6.82 -15.84
N ILE A 38 8.47 -7.03 -16.98
CA ILE A 38 9.11 -8.31 -17.36
C ILE A 38 10.15 -8.79 -16.31
N PHE A 39 10.58 -7.92 -15.40
CA PHE A 39 11.51 -8.22 -14.31
C PHE A 39 10.83 -8.47 -12.94
N GLY A 40 9.50 -8.59 -12.90
CA GLY A 40 8.75 -8.87 -11.68
C GLY A 40 8.71 -7.71 -10.69
N ARG A 41 9.15 -6.51 -11.09
CA ARG A 41 9.08 -5.30 -10.26
C ARG A 41 7.77 -4.56 -10.56
N TYR A 42 7.16 -4.03 -9.50
CA TYR A 42 6.04 -3.11 -9.64
C TYR A 42 6.58 -1.77 -10.14
N SER A 43 6.07 -1.30 -11.29
CA SER A 43 6.46 0.00 -11.86
C SER A 43 5.58 1.14 -11.34
N SER A 44 4.41 0.84 -10.76
CA SER A 44 3.46 1.85 -10.31
C SER A 44 4.06 2.71 -9.19
N GLN A 45 3.93 4.04 -9.35
CA GLN A 45 4.35 4.99 -8.32
C GLN A 45 3.61 4.71 -7.01
N ARG A 46 2.30 4.44 -7.11
CA ARG A 46 1.44 4.11 -5.99
C ARG A 46 1.94 2.92 -5.16
N MET A 47 2.38 1.83 -5.79
CA MET A 47 2.94 0.69 -5.04
C MET A 47 4.21 1.08 -4.29
N LYS A 48 5.09 1.87 -4.92
CA LYS A 48 6.34 2.34 -4.29
C LYS A 48 6.05 3.23 -3.08
N ASP A 49 5.10 4.16 -3.20
CA ASP A 49 4.73 5.05 -2.10
C ASP A 49 4.24 4.27 -0.88
N TRP A 50 3.39 3.25 -1.09
CA TRP A 50 2.91 2.40 0.02
C TRP A 50 4.00 1.52 0.63
N GLN A 51 4.93 1.01 -0.19
CA GLN A 51 6.10 0.28 0.32
C GLN A 51 7.01 1.18 1.16
N GLU A 52 7.20 2.44 0.77
CA GLU A 52 7.98 3.40 1.53
C GLU A 52 7.32 3.73 2.87
N ILE A 53 6.00 3.95 2.90
CA ILE A 53 5.25 4.17 4.15
C ILE A 53 5.44 2.98 5.10
N ILE A 54 5.33 1.75 4.61
CA ILE A 54 5.55 0.54 5.42
C ILE A 54 6.99 0.50 5.95
N ALA A 55 7.98 0.77 5.10
CA ALA A 55 9.38 0.81 5.51
C ALA A 55 9.64 1.88 6.59
N LEU A 56 8.93 3.01 6.56
CA LEU A 56 9.01 4.05 7.60
C LEU A 56 8.43 3.58 8.94
N TYR A 57 7.37 2.77 8.95
CA TYR A 57 6.85 2.15 10.18
C TYR A 57 7.80 1.10 10.76
N GLU A 58 8.44 0.32 9.89
CA GLU A 58 9.38 -0.74 10.29
C GLU A 58 10.71 -0.16 10.75
N LYS A 59 11.11 0.99 10.19
CA LYS A 59 12.26 1.75 10.66
C LYS A 59 12.05 2.12 12.13
N ASP A 60 13.04 1.80 12.95
CA ASP A 60 13.05 2.02 14.40
C ASP A 60 12.07 1.15 15.22
N ASN A 61 11.46 0.09 14.64
CA ASN A 61 10.50 -0.81 15.29
C ASN A 61 9.29 -0.10 15.93
N THR A 62 8.88 1.05 15.38
CA THR A 62 7.80 1.86 15.95
C THR A 62 6.44 1.34 15.45
N TYR A 63 6.02 0.17 15.94
CA TYR A 63 4.67 -0.33 15.67
C TYR A 63 3.67 0.37 16.62
N LEU A 64 3.10 1.50 16.17
CA LEU A 64 2.00 2.20 16.85
C LEU A 64 0.63 1.84 16.25
#